data_AF-A0A9E5EZC0-F1
#
_entry.id   AF-A0A9E5EZC0-F1
#
_cell.length_a   1.000
_cell.length_b   1.000
_cell.length_c   1.000
_cell.angle_alpha   90.00
_cell.angle_beta   90.00
_cell.angle_gamma   90.00
#
_symmetry.space_group_name_H-M   'P 1'
#
loop_
_entity.id
_entity.type
_entity.pdbx_description
1 polymer ?
#
loop_
_entity_poly.entity_id
_entity_poly.type
_entity_poly.pdbx_seq_one_letter_code
_entity_poly.pdbx_strand_id
1 'polypeptide(L)'
;MISWNRWLRLFPQPMFNVLHHKKVHKKNPPITFRFPSLEGLEERITPANPTVLSILRSAGTSASTSASYTVSFSESVTGVDSSDFNSAASGGVTSTSISVAGSGSTYTVTISGITGTGSISL
;
A
#
# COMPACT_ATOMS: atom_id res chain seq x y z
N MET A 1 45.27 13.88 4.11
CA MET A 1 44.38 12.91 3.44
C MET A 1 45.14 12.28 2.28
N ILE A 2 45.18 10.96 2.25
CA ILE A 2 46.09 10.14 1.44
C ILE A 2 45.67 10.13 -0.04
N SER A 3 46.68 10.36 -0.90
CA SER A 3 46.65 10.38 -2.36
C SER A 3 46.58 8.96 -2.91
N TRP A 4 45.70 8.71 -3.90
CA TRP A 4 45.59 7.41 -4.59
C TRP A 4 46.04 7.47 -6.07
N ASN A 5 46.97 8.35 -6.42
CA ASN A 5 47.66 8.28 -7.71
C ASN A 5 49.14 7.97 -7.50
N ARG A 6 49.53 6.68 -7.59
CA ARG A 6 50.88 6.16 -7.97
C ARG A 6 51.04 4.70 -7.56
N TRP A 7 51.04 3.76 -8.52
CA TRP A 7 51.74 2.45 -8.57
C TRP A 7 51.29 1.85 -9.94
N LEU A 8 52.09 1.59 -10.98
CA LEU A 8 53.52 1.33 -11.12
C LEU A 8 54.12 2.07 -12.33
N ARG A 9 55.22 2.79 -12.10
CA ARG A 9 56.25 3.03 -13.12
C ARG A 9 57.48 2.23 -12.70
N LEU A 10 57.70 1.10 -13.34
CA LEU A 10 59.02 0.48 -13.45
C LEU A 10 59.19 0.10 -14.91
N PHE A 11 59.92 0.93 -15.66
CA PHE A 11 61.11 0.58 -16.43
C PHE A 11 61.40 1.62 -17.54
N PRO A 12 62.68 1.91 -17.86
CA PRO A 12 63.11 2.92 -18.85
C PRO A 12 63.15 2.39 -20.30
N GLN A 13 62.98 3.28 -21.29
CA GLN A 13 63.13 3.07 -22.76
C GLN A 13 64.61 3.26 -23.20
N PRO A 14 65.10 3.10 -24.47
CA PRO A 14 64.51 2.68 -25.78
C PRO A 14 65.38 1.60 -26.52
N MET A 15 65.03 0.96 -27.65
CA MET A 15 65.24 1.37 -29.05
C MET A 15 65.00 0.12 -29.94
N PHE A 16 64.15 0.20 -30.97
CA PHE A 16 64.52 -0.18 -32.34
C PHE A 16 63.40 0.27 -33.29
N ASN A 17 63.78 1.13 -34.22
CA ASN A 17 62.96 1.59 -35.33
C ASN A 17 62.84 0.47 -36.39
N VAL A 18 62.03 0.70 -37.42
CA VAL A 18 62.05 0.07 -38.78
C VAL A 18 60.97 -1.01 -39.05
N LEU A 19 59.85 -0.63 -39.68
CA LEU A 19 59.49 -0.82 -41.11
C LEU A 19 57.97 -0.78 -41.35
N HIS A 20 57.56 -0.02 -42.37
CA HIS A 20 56.18 0.11 -42.86
C HIS A 20 55.60 -1.23 -43.34
N HIS A 21 54.42 -1.62 -42.82
CA HIS A 21 53.46 -2.42 -43.59
C HIS A 21 52.03 -2.08 -43.15
N LYS A 22 51.18 -1.71 -44.13
CA LYS A 22 49.77 -1.30 -44.00
C LYS A 22 48.99 -2.17 -43.00
N LYS A 23 48.51 -1.58 -41.91
CA LYS A 23 47.52 -2.21 -41.01
C LYS A 23 46.14 -2.13 -41.67
N VAL A 24 45.67 -3.24 -42.25
CA VAL A 24 44.27 -3.42 -42.60
C VAL A 24 43.45 -3.30 -41.32
N HIS A 25 42.64 -2.25 -41.22
CA HIS A 25 41.67 -2.08 -40.13
C HIS A 25 40.57 -3.14 -40.26
N LYS A 26 40.78 -4.33 -39.68
CA LYS A 26 39.66 -5.20 -39.30
C LYS A 26 39.00 -4.57 -38.08
N LYS A 27 37.92 -3.84 -38.28
CA LYS A 27 37.07 -3.36 -37.19
C LYS A 27 36.44 -4.59 -36.53
N ASN A 28 36.89 -4.95 -35.32
CA ASN A 28 36.12 -5.89 -34.51
C ASN A 28 34.75 -5.24 -34.24
N PRO A 29 33.63 -5.95 -34.47
CA PRO A 29 32.32 -5.39 -34.17
C PRO A 29 32.23 -5.11 -32.66
N PRO A 30 31.52 -4.05 -32.24
CA PRO A 30 31.30 -3.81 -30.83
C PRO A 30 30.58 -5.02 -30.23
N ILE A 31 31.13 -5.57 -29.15
CA ILE A 31 30.44 -6.58 -28.34
C ILE A 31 29.16 -5.92 -27.86
N THR A 32 28.05 -6.22 -28.53
CA THR A 32 26.74 -5.72 -28.14
C THR A 32 26.29 -6.61 -27.00
N PHE A 33 26.55 -6.17 -25.77
CA PHE A 33 25.93 -6.76 -24.59
C PHE A 33 24.43 -6.51 -24.70
N ARG A 34 23.70 -7.50 -25.22
CA ARG A 34 22.25 -7.53 -25.12
C ARG A 34 21.94 -7.92 -23.67
N PHE A 35 21.72 -6.90 -22.83
CA PHE A 35 21.14 -7.15 -21.51
C PHE A 35 19.77 -7.80 -21.75
N PRO A 36 19.48 -8.97 -21.15
CA PRO A 36 18.11 -9.45 -21.13
C PRO A 36 17.27 -8.36 -20.49
N SER A 37 16.24 -7.89 -21.20
CA SER A 37 15.20 -7.08 -20.57
C SER A 37 14.53 -8.00 -19.58
N LEU A 38 14.77 -7.78 -18.28
CA LEU A 38 13.95 -8.38 -17.25
C LEU A 38 12.55 -7.83 -17.51
N GLU A 39 11.66 -8.63 -18.10
CA GLU A 39 10.25 -8.27 -18.14
C GLU A 39 9.84 -8.04 -16.68
N GLY A 40 9.62 -6.78 -16.34
CA GLY A 40 9.33 -6.35 -14.98
C GLY A 40 7.97 -6.86 -14.55
N LEU A 41 7.91 -8.11 -14.11
CA LEU A 41 6.77 -8.64 -13.37
C LEU A 41 6.63 -7.93 -12.01
N GLU A 42 7.67 -7.21 -11.59
CA GLU A 42 7.78 -6.39 -10.38
C GLU A 42 6.81 -5.18 -10.35
N GLU A 43 6.22 -4.78 -11.48
CA GLU A 43 5.40 -3.56 -11.56
C GLU A 43 3.90 -3.80 -11.30
N ARG A 44 3.48 -5.06 -11.17
CA ARG A 44 2.08 -5.42 -10.87
C ARG A 44 1.82 -5.56 -9.38
N ILE A 45 2.09 -4.50 -8.61
CA ILE A 45 1.51 -4.37 -7.27
C ILE A 45 0.07 -3.88 -7.44
N THR A 46 -0.90 -4.79 -7.35
CA THR A 46 -2.30 -4.38 -7.33
C THR A 46 -2.59 -3.72 -5.97
N PRO A 47 -3.03 -2.46 -5.92
CA PRO A 47 -3.44 -1.85 -4.66
C PRO A 47 -4.57 -2.68 -4.05
N ALA A 48 -4.44 -3.00 -2.76
CA ALA A 48 -5.51 -3.64 -2.02
C ALA A 48 -6.68 -2.65 -1.89
N ASN A 49 -7.91 -3.15 -1.98
CA ASN A 49 -9.09 -2.34 -1.68
C ASN A 49 -9.31 -2.29 -0.16
N PRO A 50 -9.90 -1.20 0.35
CA PRO A 50 -10.29 -1.14 1.75
C PRO A 50 -11.28 -2.25 2.09
N THR A 51 -11.05 -2.90 3.23
CA THR A 51 -11.93 -3.93 3.78
C THR A 51 -12.30 -3.60 5.22
N VAL A 52 -13.45 -4.06 5.69
CA VAL A 52 -13.84 -3.94 7.10
C VAL A 52 -13.11 -5.02 7.89
N LEU A 53 -12.32 -4.61 8.88
CA LEU A 53 -11.60 -5.50 9.79
C LEU A 53 -12.46 -5.90 11.01
N SER A 54 -13.24 -4.97 11.56
CA SER A 54 -14.07 -5.25 12.73
C SER A 54 -15.25 -4.30 12.87
N ILE A 55 -16.31 -4.80 13.51
CA ILE A 55 -17.47 -4.04 13.98
C ILE A 55 -17.69 -4.42 15.44
N LEU A 56 -17.35 -3.51 16.34
CA LEU A 56 -17.42 -3.75 17.78
C LEU A 56 -18.46 -2.85 18.42
N ARG A 57 -19.47 -3.44 19.05
CA ARG A 57 -20.45 -2.70 19.83
C ARG A 57 -19.80 -2.15 21.11
N SER A 58 -19.99 -0.86 21.38
CA SER A 58 -19.62 -0.26 22.65
C SER A 58 -20.46 -0.84 23.79
N ALA A 59 -19.85 -1.02 24.95
CA ALA A 59 -20.55 -1.54 26.13
C ALA A 59 -21.74 -0.63 26.48
N GLY A 60 -22.88 -1.25 26.81
CA GLY A 60 -24.11 -0.55 27.17
C GLY A 60 -25.08 -1.49 27.87
N THR A 61 -26.13 -0.93 28.46
CA THR A 61 -27.19 -1.72 29.12
C THR A 61 -28.21 -2.21 28.10
N SER A 62 -28.87 -3.34 28.38
CA SER A 62 -29.91 -3.92 27.50
C SER A 62 -31.14 -3.02 27.32
N ALA A 63 -31.28 -1.96 28.12
CA ALA A 63 -32.37 -0.98 28.08
C ALA A 63 -31.93 0.37 27.48
N SER A 64 -30.82 0.42 26.75
CA SER A 64 -30.33 1.65 26.14
C SER A 64 -31.18 2.08 24.93
N THR A 65 -31.54 3.37 24.86
CA THR A 65 -32.23 3.99 23.70
C THR A 65 -31.30 4.25 22.52
N SER A 66 -30.01 3.95 22.67
CA SER A 66 -29.00 4.06 21.62
C SER A 66 -27.93 2.97 21.72
N ALA A 67 -27.29 2.69 20.59
CA ALA A 67 -26.22 1.72 20.46
C ALA A 67 -25.11 2.30 19.60
N SER A 68 -23.87 2.29 20.11
CA SER A 68 -22.70 2.75 19.34
C SER A 68 -21.82 1.58 18.96
N TYR A 69 -21.24 1.65 17.76
CA TYR A 69 -20.37 0.66 17.17
C TYR A 69 -19.11 1.33 16.66
N THR A 70 -17.96 0.73 16.94
CA THR A 70 -16.69 1.10 16.33
C THR A 70 -16.43 0.18 15.13
N VAL A 71 -16.36 0.77 13.95
CA VAL A 71 -16.05 0.08 12.69
C VAL A 71 -14.61 0.43 12.31
N SER A 72 -13.78 -0.58 12.11
CA SER A 72 -12.38 -0.43 11.72
C SER A 72 -12.15 -1.02 10.33
N PHE A 73 -11.47 -0.28 9.47
CA PHE A 73 -11.09 -0.66 8.12
C PHE A 73 -9.60 -0.99 8.01
N SER A 74 -9.20 -1.69 6.96
CA SER A 74 -7.79 -2.03 6.66
C SER A 74 -6.95 -0.84 6.24
N GLU A 75 -7.59 0.21 5.74
CA GLU A 75 -6.98 1.46 5.31
C GLU A 75 -7.99 2.61 5.44
N SER A 76 -7.53 3.84 5.20
CA SER A 76 -8.39 5.01 5.29
C SER A 76 -9.42 5.05 4.16
N VAL A 77 -10.70 5.04 4.53
CA VAL A 77 -11.83 5.18 3.60
C VAL A 77 -12.36 6.59 3.69
N THR A 78 -12.90 7.12 2.58
CA THR A 78 -13.57 8.42 2.53
C THR A 78 -14.99 8.25 2.03
N GLY A 79 -15.89 9.17 2.40
CA GLY A 79 -17.29 9.13 1.98
C GLY A 79 -18.16 8.11 2.73
N VAL A 80 -17.68 7.59 3.86
CA VAL A 80 -18.49 6.70 4.72
C VAL A 80 -19.59 7.51 5.39
N ASP A 81 -20.84 7.16 5.13
CA ASP A 81 -22.00 7.85 5.68
C ASP A 81 -23.07 6.88 6.19
N SER A 82 -24.21 7.40 6.68
CA SER A 82 -25.26 6.57 7.27
C SER A 82 -26.00 5.67 6.28
N SER A 83 -25.92 5.93 4.98
CA SER A 83 -26.52 5.10 3.94
C SER A 83 -25.74 3.82 3.66
N ASP A 84 -24.46 3.77 4.06
CA ASP A 84 -23.62 2.57 3.97
C ASP A 84 -23.96 1.50 5.02
N PHE A 85 -24.76 1.85 6.02
CA PHE A 85 -25.08 0.98 7.15
C PHE A 85 -26.58 0.70 7.24
N ASN A 86 -26.91 -0.52 7.66
CA ASN A 86 -28.27 -0.90 7.94
C ASN A 86 -28.33 -1.60 9.30
N SER A 87 -29.35 -1.31 10.11
CA SER A 87 -29.54 -2.01 11.39
C SER A 87 -30.42 -3.23 11.22
N ALA A 88 -29.99 -4.37 11.75
CA ALA A 88 -30.83 -5.56 11.86
C ALA A 88 -31.49 -5.60 13.25
N ALA A 89 -32.80 -5.80 13.27
CA ALA A 89 -33.61 -5.86 14.48
C ALA A 89 -34.37 -7.18 14.56
N SER A 90 -34.48 -7.74 15.77
CA SER A 90 -35.31 -8.91 16.06
C SER A 90 -36.12 -8.69 17.34
N GLY A 91 -37.29 -9.33 17.44
CA GLY A 91 -38.09 -9.33 18.67
C GLY A 91 -39.07 -8.17 18.88
N GLY A 92 -39.34 -7.32 17.87
CA GLY A 92 -40.24 -6.17 18.00
C GLY A 92 -39.55 -4.87 18.41
N VAL A 93 -38.22 -4.90 18.52
CA VAL A 93 -37.39 -3.71 18.67
C VAL A 93 -37.38 -2.92 17.34
N THR A 94 -37.35 -1.59 17.45
CA THR A 94 -37.24 -0.66 16.31
C THR A 94 -36.21 0.42 16.59
N SER A 95 -35.71 1.08 15.55
CA SER A 95 -34.78 2.21 15.61
C SER A 95 -35.27 3.35 14.72
N THR A 96 -34.81 4.58 14.98
CA THR A 96 -35.24 5.77 14.23
C THR A 96 -34.19 6.24 13.22
N SER A 97 -32.91 6.21 13.60
CA SER A 97 -31.85 6.78 12.77
C SER A 97 -30.50 6.12 13.03
N ILE A 98 -29.65 6.19 12.01
CA ILE A 98 -28.23 5.84 12.08
C ILE A 98 -27.42 7.10 11.77
N SER A 99 -26.41 7.38 12.59
CA SER A 99 -25.45 8.47 12.37
C SER A 99 -24.03 7.92 12.37
N VAL A 100 -23.18 8.47 11.51
CA VAL A 100 -21.77 8.08 11.41
C VAL A 100 -20.88 9.28 11.74
N ALA A 101 -19.88 9.04 12.56
CA ALA A 101 -18.84 10.00 12.90
C ALA A 101 -17.46 9.34 12.80
N GLY A 102 -16.41 10.14 12.63
CA GLY A 102 -15.04 9.64 12.44
C GLY A 102 -14.53 9.88 11.02
N SER A 103 -13.32 9.38 10.76
CA SER A 103 -12.64 9.55 9.48
C SER A 103 -11.47 8.58 9.35
N GLY A 104 -10.96 8.42 8.14
CA GLY A 104 -9.82 7.56 7.88
C GLY A 104 -10.19 6.10 8.04
N SER A 105 -9.50 5.38 8.93
CA SER A 105 -9.67 3.93 9.09
C SER A 105 -10.69 3.53 10.16
N THR A 106 -11.20 4.47 10.94
CA THR A 106 -12.04 4.18 12.11
C THR A 106 -13.25 5.10 12.15
N TYR A 107 -14.43 4.48 12.25
CA TYR A 107 -15.71 5.17 12.31
C TYR A 107 -16.49 4.72 13.54
N THR A 108 -17.26 5.64 14.11
CA THR A 108 -18.25 5.38 15.14
C THR A 108 -19.64 5.50 14.51
N VAL A 109 -20.38 4.40 14.52
CA VAL A 109 -21.74 4.33 14.02
C VAL A 109 -22.69 4.25 15.20
N THR A 110 -23.64 5.16 15.28
CA THR A 110 -24.61 5.22 16.37
C THR A 110 -26.01 5.00 15.83
N ILE A 111 -26.68 3.99 16.35
CA ILE A 111 -28.11 3.74 16.16
C ILE A 111 -28.86 4.42 17.30
N SER A 112 -29.85 5.25 16.99
CA SER A 112 -30.62 6.03 17.96
C SER A 112 -32.13 5.76 17.85
N GLY A 113 -32.86 6.10 18.91
CA GLY A 113 -34.30 5.92 18.97
C GLY A 113 -34.70 4.45 19.10
N ILE A 114 -33.90 3.67 19.82
CA ILE A 114 -34.15 2.24 20.04
C ILE A 114 -35.33 2.10 21.01
N THR A 115 -36.39 1.44 20.57
CA THR A 115 -37.60 1.19 21.38
C THR A 115 -38.13 -0.23 21.17
N GLY A 116 -38.94 -0.73 22.09
CA GLY A 116 -39.43 -2.10 22.10
C GLY A 116 -38.46 -3.07 22.77
N THR A 117 -38.84 -4.34 22.81
CA THR A 117 -38.04 -5.43 23.38
C THR A 117 -37.42 -6.22 22.25
N GLY A 118 -36.19 -6.71 22.40
CA GLY A 118 -35.56 -7.52 21.37
C GLY A 118 -34.05 -7.32 21.26
N SER A 119 -33.48 -7.63 20.10
CA SER A 119 -32.06 -7.47 19.83
C SER A 119 -31.84 -6.61 18.59
N ILE A 120 -30.86 -5.72 18.67
CA ILE A 120 -30.46 -4.85 17.56
C ILE A 120 -28.96 -4.95 17.30
N SER A 121 -28.59 -5.14 16.05
CA SER A 121 -27.23 -5.21 15.55
C SER A 121 -27.03 -4.25 14.37
N LEU A 122 -25.78 -3.86 14.14
CA LEU A 122 -25.35 -3.21 12.91
C LEU A 122 -24.95 -4.29 11.90
#